data_AF-A0A9D5NFU9-F1
#
_entry.id   AF-A0A9D5NFU9-F1
#
_cell.length_a   1.000
_cell.length_b   1.000
_cell.length_c   1.000
_cell.angle_alpha   90.00
_cell.angle_beta   90.00
_cell.angle_gamma   90.00
#
_symmetry.space_group_name_H-M   'P 1'
#
loop_
_entity.id
_entity.type
_entity.pdbx_description
1 polymer ?
#
loop_
_entity_poly.entity_id
_entity_poly.type
_entity_poly.pdbx_seq_one_letter_code
_entity_poly.pdbx_strand_id
1 'polypeptide(L)'
;MFIIFIAISIIIFVMIIVMTTIFKRTVKVIDEQSKNYFVCKLQVYDDLIEKKQAALEELNQKIEELEKKEIEVSDEVEEVEEAKNVLDVVIPDYRDEDIFETYKKIDEKFDFDNEEIVVNFIKEHKKNISKKYYDYLVEIKSKITFDITYDLLTKSEQEQLNTLMALLDADEYKIITEYLKDKESFDFNSFKNYLNDLIQENDPYIYIKVSKKNENYNHLDKNIKTIYDPNIFKGIVIIYQNKLYDFGLN
;
A
#
# COMPACT_ATOMS: atom_id res chain seq x y z
N MET A 1 -27.36 56.68 -29.28
CA MET A 1 -26.51 56.11 -28.22
C MET A 1 -27.17 54.92 -27.51
N PHE A 2 -28.40 55.04 -27.00
CA PHE A 2 -29.14 53.95 -26.34
C PHE A 2 -29.36 52.69 -27.21
N ILE A 3 -29.74 52.85 -28.48
CA ILE A 3 -30.00 51.72 -29.40
C ILE A 3 -28.73 50.89 -29.64
N ILE A 4 -27.56 51.54 -29.69
CA ILE A 4 -26.27 50.88 -29.89
C ILE A 4 -25.90 50.06 -28.63
N PHE A 5 -26.17 50.59 -27.44
CA PHE A 5 -25.97 49.86 -26.18
C PHE A 5 -26.85 48.61 -26.08
N ILE A 6 -28.12 48.70 -26.50
CA ILE A 6 -29.04 47.56 -26.51
C ILE A 6 -28.55 46.48 -27.49
N ALA A 7 -28.10 46.87 -28.69
CA ALA A 7 -27.58 45.92 -29.68
C ALA A 7 -26.34 45.18 -29.19
N ILE A 8 -25.40 45.87 -28.53
CA ILE A 8 -24.19 45.26 -27.95
C ILE A 8 -24.55 44.28 -26.83
N SER A 9 -25.50 44.65 -25.96
CA SER A 9 -25.93 43.79 -24.85
C SER A 9 -26.58 42.48 -25.33
N ILE A 10 -27.37 42.54 -26.42
CA ILE A 10 -27.95 41.35 -27.06
C ILE A 10 -26.86 40.42 -27.61
N ILE A 11 -25.82 40.97 -28.25
CA ILE A 11 -24.71 40.17 -28.80
C ILE A 11 -23.95 39.43 -27.69
N ILE A 12 -23.66 40.11 -26.58
CA ILE A 12 -22.99 39.50 -25.43
C ILE A 12 -23.86 38.38 -24.84
N PHE A 13 -25.17 38.61 -24.72
CA PHE A 13 -26.10 37.60 -24.22
C PHE A 13 -26.15 36.35 -25.10
N VAL A 14 -26.14 36.51 -26.43
CA VAL A 14 -26.08 35.39 -27.38
C VAL A 14 -24.76 34.62 -27.25
N MET A 15 -23.62 35.30 -27.09
CA MET A 15 -22.33 34.62 -26.88
C MET A 15 -22.32 33.79 -25.60
N ILE A 16 -22.91 34.29 -24.51
CA ILE A 16 -23.03 33.55 -23.24
C ILE A 16 -23.87 32.29 -23.42
N ILE A 17 -24.98 32.37 -24.16
CA ILE A 17 -25.83 31.20 -24.45
C ILE A 17 -25.07 30.16 -25.28
N VAL A 18 -24.31 30.59 -26.28
CA VAL A 18 -23.50 29.68 -27.10
C VAL A 18 -22.43 28.99 -26.24
N MET A 19 -21.74 29.75 -25.40
CA MET A 19 -20.66 29.24 -24.54
C MET A 19 -21.18 28.23 -23.51
N THR A 20 -22.32 28.51 -22.88
CA THR A 20 -22.98 27.58 -21.95
C THR A 20 -23.49 26.31 -22.65
N THR A 21 -23.93 26.41 -23.90
CA THR A 21 -24.37 25.26 -24.70
C THR A 21 -23.19 24.35 -25.08
N ILE A 22 -22.06 24.93 -25.48
CA ILE A 22 -20.82 24.18 -25.75
C ILE A 22 -20.33 23.50 -24.48
N PHE A 23 -20.30 24.21 -23.36
CA PHE A 23 -19.90 23.64 -22.06
C PHE A 23 -20.77 22.45 -21.66
N LYS A 24 -22.10 22.56 -21.75
CA LYS A 24 -23.02 21.44 -21.47
C LYS A 24 -22.79 20.23 -22.39
N ARG A 25 -22.45 20.45 -23.65
CA ARG A 25 -22.13 19.37 -24.59
C ARG A 25 -20.80 18.70 -24.24
N THR A 26 -19.77 19.48 -23.96
CA THR A 26 -18.45 18.97 -23.58
C THR A 26 -18.53 18.14 -22.30
N VAL A 27 -19.24 18.61 -21.27
CA VAL A 27 -19.43 17.86 -20.02
C VAL A 27 -20.12 16.52 -20.27
N LYS A 28 -21.15 16.47 -21.12
CA LYS A 28 -21.83 15.20 -21.47
C LYS A 28 -20.90 14.21 -22.16
N VAL A 29 -20.10 14.67 -23.11
CA VAL A 29 -19.16 13.81 -23.84
C VAL A 29 -18.06 13.28 -22.91
N ILE A 30 -17.55 14.12 -22.00
CA ILE A 30 -16.55 13.72 -21.02
C ILE A 30 -17.14 12.74 -20.01
N ASP A 31 -18.37 12.94 -19.53
CA ASP A 31 -19.05 12.03 -18.60
C ASP A 31 -19.23 10.63 -19.21
N GLU A 32 -19.65 10.57 -20.48
CA GLU A 32 -19.81 9.31 -21.21
C GLU A 32 -18.47 8.61 -21.49
N GLN A 33 -17.44 9.37 -21.89
CA GLN A 33 -16.09 8.83 -22.06
C GLN A 33 -15.48 8.36 -20.73
N SER A 34 -15.70 9.09 -19.65
CA SER A 34 -15.20 8.74 -18.32
C SER A 34 -15.84 7.44 -17.82
N LYS A 35 -17.17 7.30 -17.95
CA LYS A 35 -17.88 6.05 -17.62
C LYS A 35 -17.38 4.87 -18.43
N ASN A 36 -17.23 5.01 -19.75
CA ASN A 36 -16.69 3.95 -20.59
C ASN A 36 -15.24 3.59 -20.23
N TYR A 37 -14.40 4.60 -19.92
CA TYR A 37 -13.03 4.37 -19.47
C TYR A 37 -12.97 3.59 -18.15
N PHE A 38 -13.85 3.90 -17.19
CA PHE A 38 -13.95 3.16 -15.94
C PHE A 38 -14.44 1.73 -16.13
N VAL A 39 -15.45 1.51 -16.98
CA VAL A 39 -15.95 0.17 -17.31
C VAL A 39 -14.85 -0.68 -17.96
N CYS A 40 -14.11 -0.12 -18.93
CA CYS A 40 -12.98 -0.81 -19.55
C CYS A 40 -11.89 -1.14 -18.52
N LYS A 41 -11.60 -0.24 -17.58
CA LYS A 41 -10.63 -0.52 -16.51
C LYS A 41 -11.08 -1.63 -15.58
N LEU A 42 -12.37 -1.70 -15.24
CA LEU A 42 -12.92 -2.79 -14.41
C LEU A 42 -12.79 -4.14 -15.12
N GLN A 43 -13.11 -4.21 -16.41
CA GLN A 43 -12.92 -5.43 -17.21
C GLN A 43 -11.46 -5.90 -17.21
N VAL A 44 -10.49 -4.97 -17.33
CA VAL A 44 -9.06 -5.30 -17.25
C VAL A 44 -8.68 -5.87 -15.87
N TYR A 45 -9.30 -5.41 -14.79
CA TYR A 45 -9.08 -6.00 -13.46
C TYR A 45 -9.73 -7.37 -13.32
N ASP A 46 -10.93 -7.58 -13.84
CA ASP A 46 -11.57 -8.89 -13.85
C ASP A 46 -10.73 -9.91 -14.64
N ASP A 47 -10.22 -9.55 -15.81
CA ASP A 47 -9.29 -10.37 -16.60
C ASP A 47 -7.99 -10.70 -15.83
N LEU A 48 -7.50 -9.76 -15.03
CA LEU A 48 -6.31 -9.95 -14.21
C LEU A 48 -6.59 -10.89 -13.02
N ILE A 49 -7.78 -10.78 -12.43
CA ILE A 49 -8.24 -11.65 -11.33
C ILE A 49 -8.40 -13.08 -11.85
N GLU A 50 -9.01 -13.27 -13.02
CA GLU A 50 -9.20 -14.59 -13.63
C GLU A 50 -7.84 -15.25 -13.94
N LYS A 51 -6.87 -14.50 -14.49
CA LYS A 51 -5.50 -15.00 -14.69
C LYS A 51 -4.81 -15.39 -13.38
N LYS A 52 -5.03 -14.61 -12.32
CA LYS A 52 -4.45 -14.91 -10.99
C LYS A 52 -5.10 -16.14 -10.36
N GLN A 53 -6.41 -16.33 -10.55
CA GLN A 53 -7.12 -17.54 -10.11
C GLN A 53 -6.63 -18.77 -10.86
N ALA A 54 -6.50 -18.72 -12.19
CA ALA A 54 -5.96 -19.82 -12.98
C ALA A 54 -4.53 -20.19 -12.57
N ALA A 55 -3.67 -19.19 -12.31
CA ALA A 55 -2.32 -19.42 -11.84
C ALA A 55 -2.28 -20.04 -10.43
N LEU A 56 -3.22 -19.69 -9.55
CA LEU A 56 -3.37 -20.31 -8.23
C LEU A 56 -3.83 -21.76 -8.34
N GLU A 57 -4.75 -22.07 -9.25
CA GLU A 57 -5.20 -23.45 -9.51
C GLU A 57 -4.06 -24.32 -10.04
N GLU A 58 -3.26 -23.83 -11.00
CA GLU A 58 -2.10 -24.56 -11.52
C GLU A 58 -1.03 -24.79 -10.43
N LEU A 59 -0.81 -23.81 -9.56
CA LEU A 59 0.11 -23.94 -8.44
C LEU A 59 -0.37 -24.99 -7.43
N ASN A 60 -1.67 -24.98 -7.11
CA ASN A 60 -2.27 -25.96 -6.20
C ASN A 60 -2.20 -27.37 -6.77
N GLN A 61 -2.41 -27.55 -8.08
CA GLN A 61 -2.24 -28.84 -8.75
C GLN A 61 -0.79 -29.34 -8.67
N LYS A 62 0.20 -28.47 -8.87
CA LYS A 62 1.62 -28.83 -8.72
C LYS A 62 1.98 -29.21 -7.28
N ILE A 63 1.42 -28.53 -6.29
CA ILE A 63 1.61 -28.88 -4.87
C ILE A 63 1.03 -30.27 -4.60
N GLU A 64 -0.18 -30.55 -5.10
CA GLU A 64 -0.84 -31.85 -4.92
C GLU A 64 -0.10 -33.00 -5.64
N GLU A 65 0.52 -32.73 -6.79
CA GLU A 65 1.39 -33.69 -7.49
C GLU A 65 2.70 -33.95 -6.74
N LEU A 66 3.29 -32.93 -6.12
CA LEU A 66 4.52 -33.06 -5.32
C LEU A 66 4.27 -33.80 -4.00
N GLU A 67 3.15 -33.52 -3.32
CA GLU A 67 2.73 -34.25 -2.12
C GLU A 67 2.48 -35.74 -2.41
N LYS A 68 1.91 -36.07 -3.58
CA LYS A 68 1.75 -37.47 -4.02
C LYS A 68 3.09 -38.15 -4.31
N LYS A 69 4.07 -37.43 -4.86
CA LYS A 69 5.43 -37.96 -5.08
C LYS A 69 6.22 -38.13 -3.79
N GLU A 70 6.01 -37.29 -2.78
CA GLU A 70 6.68 -37.44 -1.47
C GLU A 70 6.27 -38.72 -0.73
N ILE A 71 5.06 -39.25 -0.99
CA ILE A 71 4.56 -40.50 -0.41
C ILE A 71 5.22 -41.75 -1.06
N GLU A 72 5.73 -41.66 -2.29
CA GLU A 72 6.37 -42.79 -3.00
C GLU A 72 7.89 -42.90 -2.75
N VAL A 73 8.57 -41.86 -2.24
CA VAL A 73 10.05 -41.80 -2.15
C VAL A 73 10.59 -42.15 -0.75
N SER A 74 9.73 -42.54 0.20
CA SER A 74 10.14 -42.89 1.58
C SER A 74 10.89 -44.22 1.73
N ASP A 75 10.95 -45.07 0.70
CA ASP A 75 11.56 -46.40 0.77
C ASP A 75 12.58 -46.61 -0.36
N GLU A 76 13.72 -45.90 -0.32
CA GLU A 76 14.98 -46.37 -0.91
C GLU A 76 16.13 -45.42 -0.52
N VAL A 77 16.91 -45.84 0.48
CA VAL A 77 18.22 -45.25 0.80
C VAL A 77 19.27 -46.08 0.07
N GLU A 78 19.90 -45.51 -0.95
CA GLU A 78 21.11 -46.09 -1.57
C GLU A 78 22.32 -45.17 -1.43
N GLU A 79 23.44 -45.85 -1.18
CA GLU A 79 24.77 -45.34 -0.83
C GLU A 79 25.40 -44.40 -1.86
N VAL A 80 26.13 -43.42 -1.34
CA VAL A 80 26.95 -42.46 -2.09
C VAL A 80 28.23 -43.13 -2.57
N GLU A 81 28.39 -43.31 -3.88
CA GLU A 81 29.70 -43.49 -4.51
C GLU A 81 30.27 -42.13 -4.93
N GLU A 82 31.49 -41.83 -4.47
CA GLU A 82 32.25 -40.64 -4.84
C GLU A 82 32.54 -40.61 -6.36
N ALA A 83 31.84 -39.73 -7.07
CA ALA A 83 32.12 -39.44 -8.47
C ALA A 83 33.33 -38.50 -8.61
N LYS A 84 34.36 -38.98 -9.31
CA LYS A 84 35.51 -38.19 -9.79
C LYS A 84 35.04 -36.94 -10.55
N ASN A 85 35.50 -35.78 -10.09
CA ASN A 85 35.40 -34.50 -10.77
C ASN A 85 36.06 -34.54 -12.15
N VAL A 86 35.26 -34.57 -13.23
CA VAL A 86 35.60 -33.94 -14.51
C VAL A 86 34.30 -33.47 -15.18
N LEU A 87 33.70 -32.41 -14.65
CA LEU A 87 32.79 -31.59 -15.44
C LEU A 87 33.58 -30.34 -15.81
N ASP A 88 33.84 -30.18 -17.12
CA ASP A 88 34.30 -28.91 -17.68
C ASP A 88 33.11 -27.95 -17.63
N VAL A 89 32.84 -27.46 -16.41
CA VAL A 89 31.78 -26.49 -16.15
C VAL A 89 32.24 -25.21 -16.81
N VAL A 90 31.54 -24.76 -17.85
CA VAL A 90 31.72 -23.42 -18.40
C VAL A 90 31.41 -22.44 -17.28
N ILE A 91 32.46 -21.95 -16.63
CA ILE A 91 32.36 -20.94 -15.58
C ILE A 91 31.95 -19.65 -16.28
N PRO A 92 30.76 -19.10 -16.01
CA PRO A 92 30.30 -17.92 -16.71
C PRO A 92 31.11 -16.68 -16.30
N ASP A 93 31.33 -15.76 -17.24
CA ASP A 93 32.17 -14.55 -17.10
C ASP A 93 31.73 -13.54 -16.02
N TYR A 94 30.59 -13.77 -15.35
CA TYR A 94 30.13 -12.93 -14.23
C TYR A 94 30.60 -13.43 -12.87
N ARG A 95 31.46 -14.46 -12.81
CA ARG A 95 32.02 -14.94 -11.55
C ARG A 95 33.04 -13.93 -11.03
N ASP A 96 32.56 -12.99 -10.24
CA ASP A 96 33.39 -12.05 -9.52
C ASP A 96 34.10 -12.81 -8.38
N GLU A 97 35.43 -12.93 -8.52
CA GLU A 97 36.30 -13.71 -7.63
C GLU A 97 36.24 -13.18 -6.18
N ASP A 98 35.90 -11.90 -6.02
CA ASP A 98 35.86 -11.21 -4.73
C ASP A 98 34.48 -11.29 -4.04
N ILE A 99 33.46 -11.90 -4.65
CA ILE A 99 32.11 -12.01 -4.03
C ILE A 99 32.19 -12.77 -2.71
N PHE A 100 32.94 -13.87 -2.66
CA PHE A 100 33.04 -14.68 -1.44
C PHE A 100 33.82 -13.95 -0.33
N GLU A 101 34.88 -13.22 -0.70
CA GLU A 101 35.58 -12.37 0.26
C GLU A 101 34.71 -11.23 0.77
N THR A 102 33.95 -10.61 -0.12
CA THR A 102 33.03 -9.51 0.19
C THR A 102 31.91 -10.00 1.09
N TYR A 103 31.30 -11.15 0.76
CA TYR A 103 30.33 -11.84 1.60
C TYR A 103 30.88 -12.07 3.01
N LYS A 104 32.09 -12.64 3.11
CA LYS A 104 32.72 -12.92 4.41
C LYS A 104 32.98 -11.64 5.20
N LYS A 105 33.46 -10.57 4.56
CA LYS A 105 33.67 -9.26 5.19
C LYS A 105 32.36 -8.65 5.68
N ILE A 106 31.28 -8.80 4.93
CA ILE A 106 29.93 -8.38 5.37
C ILE A 106 29.49 -9.24 6.55
N ASP A 107 29.68 -10.55 6.49
CA ASP A 107 29.25 -11.45 7.54
C ASP A 107 29.94 -11.16 8.88
N GLU A 108 31.26 -10.92 8.84
CA GLU A 108 32.10 -10.56 10.00
C GLU A 108 31.79 -9.16 10.58
N LYS A 109 31.51 -8.17 9.72
CA LYS A 109 31.30 -6.77 10.16
C LYS A 109 29.84 -6.43 10.47
N PHE A 110 28.91 -7.19 9.90
CA PHE A 110 27.46 -6.98 10.01
C PHE A 110 26.84 -8.11 10.85
N ASP A 111 27.51 -8.47 11.94
CA ASP A 111 27.02 -9.44 12.93
C ASP A 111 26.37 -8.69 14.08
N PHE A 112 25.08 -8.42 13.94
CA PHE A 112 24.28 -7.72 14.93
C PHE A 112 23.28 -8.68 15.57
N ASP A 113 23.10 -8.55 16.88
CA ASP A 113 21.99 -9.21 17.57
C ASP A 113 20.69 -8.48 17.25
N ASN A 114 20.02 -8.96 16.20
CA ASN A 114 18.72 -8.43 15.76
C ASN A 114 17.66 -8.55 16.86
N GLU A 115 17.72 -9.58 17.72
CA GLU A 115 16.78 -9.75 18.81
C GLU A 115 16.99 -8.67 19.88
N GLU A 116 18.25 -8.39 20.23
CA GLU A 116 18.59 -7.30 21.15
C GLU A 116 18.13 -5.94 20.61
N ILE A 117 18.35 -5.66 19.32
CA ILE A 117 17.88 -4.43 18.66
C ILE A 117 16.36 -4.28 18.83
N VAL A 118 15.60 -5.35 18.56
CA VAL A 118 14.14 -5.33 18.68
C VAL A 118 13.71 -5.14 20.13
N VAL A 119 14.31 -5.85 21.08
CA VAL A 119 13.99 -5.73 22.50
C VAL A 119 14.26 -4.31 23.01
N ASN A 120 15.38 -3.71 22.63
CA ASN A 120 15.72 -2.34 23.00
C ASN A 120 14.77 -1.34 22.33
N PHE A 121 14.42 -1.54 21.07
CA PHE A 121 13.45 -0.72 20.35
C PHE A 121 12.10 -0.70 21.06
N ILE A 122 11.57 -1.87 21.47
CA ILE A 122 10.30 -1.98 22.22
C ILE A 122 10.38 -1.19 23.53
N LYS A 123 11.49 -1.30 24.28
CA LYS A 123 11.67 -0.61 25.57
C LYS A 123 11.64 0.91 25.40
N GLU A 124 12.35 1.44 24.40
CA GLU A 124 12.39 2.87 24.09
C GLU A 124 11.05 3.41 23.60
N HIS A 125 10.32 2.60 22.83
CA HIS A 125 9.08 3.00 22.16
C HIS A 125 7.82 2.54 22.88
N LYS A 126 7.93 2.12 24.16
CA LYS A 126 6.84 1.71 25.05
C LYS A 126 5.92 2.87 25.48
N LYS A 127 5.69 3.85 24.60
CA LYS A 127 4.67 4.87 24.80
C LYS A 127 3.30 4.19 24.83
N ASN A 128 2.45 4.71 25.72
CA ASN A 128 1.09 4.23 25.91
C ASN A 128 0.21 4.73 24.75
N ILE A 129 0.39 4.14 23.56
CA ILE A 129 -0.46 4.42 22.41
C ILE A 129 -1.85 3.88 22.76
N SER A 130 -2.83 4.76 22.72
CA SER A 130 -4.21 4.39 22.94
C SER A 130 -4.67 3.56 21.76
N LYS A 131 -4.65 2.23 21.90
CA LYS A 131 -5.26 1.32 20.92
C LYS A 131 -6.70 1.75 20.59
N LYS A 132 -7.42 2.25 21.59
CA LYS A 132 -8.77 2.80 21.42
C LYS A 132 -8.81 3.98 20.43
N TYR A 133 -7.82 4.86 20.45
CA TYR A 133 -7.75 5.99 19.52
C TYR A 133 -7.41 5.52 18.10
N TYR A 134 -6.47 4.58 17.95
CA TYR A 134 -6.18 3.96 16.66
C TYR A 134 -7.40 3.26 16.07
N ASP A 135 -8.08 2.42 16.86
CA ASP A 135 -9.28 1.69 16.42
C ASP A 135 -10.38 2.67 15.96
N TYR A 136 -10.56 3.78 16.68
CA TYR A 136 -11.46 4.87 16.32
C TYR A 136 -11.10 5.54 14.98
N LEU A 137 -9.82 5.81 14.71
CA LEU A 137 -9.39 6.38 13.43
C LEU A 137 -9.62 5.40 12.26
N VAL A 138 -9.36 4.11 12.48
CA VAL A 138 -9.59 3.05 11.50
C VAL A 138 -11.09 2.90 11.20
N GLU A 139 -11.94 3.00 12.21
CA GLU A 139 -13.39 2.97 12.06
C GLU A 139 -13.88 4.13 11.16
N ILE A 140 -13.42 5.35 11.42
CA ILE A 140 -13.74 6.52 10.59
C ILE A 140 -13.31 6.30 9.13
N LYS A 141 -12.08 5.81 8.92
CA LYS A 141 -11.59 5.50 7.57
C LYS A 141 -12.45 4.42 6.89
N SER A 142 -12.94 3.43 7.63
CA SER A 142 -13.77 2.35 7.08
C SER A 142 -15.13 2.84 6.55
N LYS A 143 -15.69 3.89 7.15
CA LYS A 143 -16.93 4.53 6.68
C LYS A 143 -16.74 5.23 5.32
N ILE A 144 -15.51 5.66 5.00
CA ILE A 144 -15.15 6.31 3.73
C ILE A 144 -14.86 5.25 2.66
N THR A 145 -15.92 4.63 2.13
CA THR A 145 -15.82 3.59 1.11
C THR A 145 -15.41 4.17 -0.25
N PHE A 146 -15.18 3.28 -1.24
CA PHE A 146 -14.89 3.69 -2.61
C PHE A 146 -16.03 4.53 -3.22
N ASP A 147 -17.28 4.13 -3.03
CA ASP A 147 -18.44 4.84 -3.57
C ASP A 147 -18.58 6.24 -2.96
N ILE A 148 -18.39 6.34 -1.64
CA ILE A 148 -18.36 7.62 -0.91
C ILE A 148 -17.19 8.49 -1.39
N THR A 149 -16.01 7.89 -1.58
CA THR A 149 -14.83 8.60 -2.12
C THR A 149 -15.15 9.18 -3.50
N TYR A 150 -15.74 8.40 -4.40
CA TYR A 150 -16.10 8.86 -5.74
C TYR A 150 -17.13 9.99 -5.69
N ASP A 151 -18.20 9.83 -4.90
CA ASP A 151 -19.24 10.83 -4.73
C ASP A 151 -18.66 12.16 -4.20
N LEU A 152 -17.82 12.10 -3.16
CA LEU A 152 -17.16 13.28 -2.58
C LEU A 152 -16.25 14.00 -3.60
N LEU A 153 -15.50 13.26 -4.42
CA LEU A 153 -14.59 13.86 -5.42
C LEU A 153 -15.31 14.62 -6.54
N THR A 154 -16.60 14.34 -6.76
CA THR A 154 -17.42 15.02 -7.79
C THR A 154 -18.17 16.24 -7.27
N LYS A 155 -18.16 16.46 -5.95
CA LYS A 155 -18.94 17.51 -5.26
C LYS A 155 -18.15 18.77 -5.00
N SER A 156 -18.87 19.86 -4.78
CA SER A 156 -18.31 21.11 -4.26
C SER A 156 -17.89 20.98 -2.78
N GLU A 157 -17.02 21.88 -2.31
CA GLU A 157 -16.51 21.90 -0.94
C GLU A 157 -17.61 21.77 0.13
N GLN A 158 -18.67 22.57 0.03
CA GLN A 158 -19.76 22.56 1.01
C GLN A 158 -20.53 21.23 0.99
N GLU A 159 -20.73 20.66 -0.18
CA GLU A 159 -21.39 19.37 -0.34
C GLU A 159 -20.51 18.22 0.15
N GLN A 160 -19.18 18.31 -0.02
CA GLN A 160 -18.24 17.35 0.55
C GLN A 160 -18.34 17.34 2.08
N LEU A 161 -18.29 18.52 2.72
CA LEU A 161 -18.42 18.64 4.17
C LEU A 161 -19.76 18.11 4.67
N ASN A 162 -20.86 18.48 4.01
CA ASN A 162 -22.20 18.01 4.41
C ASN A 162 -22.32 16.48 4.30
N THR A 163 -21.78 15.90 3.23
CA THR A 163 -21.81 14.44 3.00
C THR A 163 -20.94 13.72 4.03
N LEU A 164 -19.75 14.25 4.32
CA LEU A 164 -18.84 13.67 5.31
C LEU A 164 -19.40 13.80 6.73
N MET A 165 -20.05 14.93 7.06
CA MET A 165 -20.75 15.08 8.34
C MET A 165 -21.93 14.10 8.43
N ALA A 166 -22.72 13.92 7.38
CA ALA A 166 -23.82 12.95 7.43
C ALA A 166 -23.37 11.49 7.65
N LEU A 167 -22.12 11.18 7.33
CA LEU A 167 -21.50 9.86 7.47
C LEU A 167 -20.92 9.61 8.87
N LEU A 168 -20.55 10.68 9.57
CA LEU A 168 -19.82 10.61 10.84
C LEU A 168 -20.73 10.92 12.03
N ASP A 169 -20.41 10.35 13.18
CA ASP A 169 -21.11 10.61 14.42
C ASP A 169 -20.65 11.93 15.07
N ALA A 170 -21.45 12.45 16.01
CA ALA A 170 -21.17 13.75 16.65
C ALA A 170 -19.78 13.83 17.32
N ASP A 171 -19.27 12.71 17.84
CA ASP A 171 -17.91 12.64 18.38
C ASP A 171 -16.83 12.58 17.30
N GLU A 172 -17.12 11.98 16.15
CA GLU A 172 -16.19 11.81 15.03
C GLU A 172 -15.91 13.12 14.29
N TYR A 173 -16.86 14.07 14.34
CA TYR A 173 -16.69 15.41 13.80
C TYR A 173 -15.46 16.14 14.35
N LYS A 174 -14.99 15.78 15.55
CA LYS A 174 -13.81 16.38 16.16
C LYS A 174 -12.60 16.31 15.22
N ILE A 175 -12.42 15.22 14.48
CA ILE A 175 -11.31 15.09 13.53
C ILE A 175 -11.41 16.10 12.38
N ILE A 176 -12.61 16.29 11.83
CA ILE A 176 -12.81 17.30 10.78
C ILE A 176 -12.54 18.69 11.33
N THR A 177 -13.05 18.99 12.52
CA THR A 177 -12.81 20.31 13.14
C THR A 177 -11.35 20.54 13.44
N GLU A 178 -10.59 19.51 13.87
CA GLU A 178 -9.15 19.60 14.07
C GLU A 178 -8.41 19.83 12.77
N TYR A 179 -8.77 19.11 11.70
CA TYR A 179 -8.21 19.30 10.37
C TYR A 179 -8.43 20.73 9.82
N LEU A 180 -9.59 21.32 10.10
CA LEU A 180 -9.97 22.64 9.60
C LEU A 180 -9.39 23.82 10.40
N LYS A 181 -8.83 23.60 11.60
CA LYS A 181 -8.31 24.70 12.45
C LYS A 181 -7.30 25.59 11.73
N ASP A 182 -6.47 25.00 10.89
CA ASP A 182 -5.36 25.67 10.20
C ASP A 182 -5.59 25.78 8.69
N LYS A 183 -6.83 25.62 8.21
CA LYS A 183 -7.15 25.62 6.77
C LYS A 183 -8.26 26.59 6.40
N GLU A 184 -8.05 27.29 5.29
CA GLU A 184 -9.03 28.25 4.73
C GLU A 184 -10.14 27.55 3.93
N SER A 185 -9.86 26.37 3.37
CA SER A 185 -10.82 25.59 2.60
C SER A 185 -10.70 24.09 2.87
N PHE A 186 -11.82 23.40 2.72
CA PHE A 186 -11.88 21.95 2.77
C PHE A 186 -11.61 21.33 1.40
N ASP A 187 -10.77 20.30 1.39
CA ASP A 187 -10.55 19.42 0.26
C ASP A 187 -10.52 17.99 0.77
N PHE A 188 -11.40 17.14 0.22
CA PHE A 188 -11.55 15.77 0.67
C PHE A 188 -10.28 14.93 0.48
N ASN A 189 -9.52 15.12 -0.61
CA ASN A 189 -8.26 14.37 -0.81
C ASN A 189 -7.24 14.72 0.27
N SER A 190 -7.10 16.01 0.57
CA SER A 190 -6.22 16.49 1.62
C SER A 190 -6.65 16.01 3.01
N PHE A 191 -7.96 15.96 3.29
CA PHE A 191 -8.49 15.37 4.53
C PHE A 191 -8.21 13.86 4.60
N LYS A 192 -8.41 13.14 3.49
CA LYS A 192 -8.14 11.70 3.41
C LYS A 192 -6.67 11.38 3.67
N ASN A 193 -5.76 12.19 3.13
CA ASN A 193 -4.32 12.05 3.41
C ASN A 193 -4.02 12.31 4.89
N TYR A 194 -4.54 13.40 5.45
CA TYR A 194 -4.42 13.70 6.88
C TYR A 194 -4.92 12.56 7.78
N LEU A 195 -6.08 11.97 7.47
CA LEU A 195 -6.60 10.82 8.22
C LEU A 195 -5.68 9.59 8.11
N ASN A 196 -5.13 9.33 6.91
CA ASN A 196 -4.19 8.23 6.73
C ASN A 196 -2.89 8.44 7.53
N ASP A 197 -2.36 9.66 7.53
CA ASP A 197 -1.16 10.01 8.28
C ASP A 197 -1.40 9.84 9.78
N LEU A 198 -2.53 10.33 10.30
CA LEU A 198 -2.93 10.11 11.69
C LEU A 198 -3.02 8.63 12.05
N ILE A 199 -3.60 7.79 11.19
CA ILE A 199 -3.69 6.35 11.42
C ILE A 199 -2.30 5.72 11.49
N GLN A 200 -1.40 6.08 10.57
CA GLN A 200 -0.05 5.53 10.53
C GLN A 200 0.78 5.99 11.74
N GLU A 201 0.68 7.25 12.14
CA GLU A 201 1.38 7.79 13.32
C GLU A 201 0.88 7.17 14.63
N ASN A 202 -0.38 6.74 14.68
CA ASN A 202 -0.99 6.12 15.85
C ASN A 202 -1.08 4.59 15.76
N ASP A 203 -0.49 3.96 14.73
CA ASP A 203 -0.46 2.50 14.61
C ASP A 203 0.31 1.88 15.78
N PRO A 204 -0.33 1.04 16.63
CA PRO A 204 0.34 0.41 17.75
C PRO A 204 1.27 -0.73 17.34
N TYR A 205 1.20 -1.21 16.10
CA TYR A 205 1.98 -2.36 15.64
C TYR A 205 3.40 -1.94 15.21
N ILE A 206 4.38 -2.74 15.63
CA ILE A 206 5.76 -2.66 15.16
C ILE A 206 5.94 -3.72 14.08
N TYR A 207 6.22 -3.30 12.85
CA TYR A 207 6.47 -4.20 11.75
C TYR A 207 7.97 -4.41 11.60
N ILE A 208 8.41 -5.66 11.63
CA ILE A 208 9.83 -6.02 11.53
C ILE A 208 10.01 -6.81 10.25
N LYS A 209 10.72 -6.24 9.29
CA LYS A 209 11.08 -6.92 8.06
C LYS A 209 12.36 -7.72 8.24
N VAL A 210 12.37 -8.96 7.78
CA VAL A 210 13.47 -9.93 7.94
C VAL A 210 13.89 -10.53 6.60
N SER A 211 15.16 -10.88 6.50
CA SER A 211 15.73 -11.49 5.28
C SER A 211 15.45 -12.98 5.15
N LYS A 212 15.06 -13.68 6.23
CA LYS A 212 14.81 -15.12 6.21
C LYS A 212 13.40 -15.46 6.64
N LYS A 213 12.78 -16.43 5.95
CA LYS A 213 11.39 -16.88 6.23
C LYS A 213 11.21 -17.53 7.60
N ASN A 214 12.27 -18.08 8.17
CA ASN A 214 12.26 -18.74 9.47
C ASN A 214 12.54 -17.78 10.64
N GLU A 215 12.96 -16.55 10.37
CA GLU A 215 13.15 -15.53 11.41
C GLU A 215 11.81 -14.93 11.81
N ASN A 216 11.55 -14.87 13.12
CA ASN A 216 10.27 -14.40 13.66
C ASN A 216 10.46 -13.77 15.05
N TYR A 217 9.97 -12.54 15.21
CA TYR A 217 10.06 -11.75 16.44
C TYR A 217 8.69 -11.51 17.09
N ASN A 218 7.60 -12.09 16.58
CA ASN A 218 6.24 -11.94 17.11
C ASN A 218 6.10 -12.42 18.56
N HIS A 219 7.00 -13.28 19.02
CA HIS A 219 7.02 -13.78 20.38
C HIS A 219 7.49 -12.73 21.41
N LEU A 220 8.16 -11.66 20.98
CA LEU A 220 8.71 -10.63 21.87
C LEU A 220 7.66 -9.66 22.41
N ASP A 221 6.62 -9.35 21.62
CA ASP A 221 5.48 -8.52 22.03
C ASP A 221 4.25 -8.82 21.16
N LYS A 222 3.05 -8.75 21.75
CA LYS A 222 1.77 -8.96 21.05
C LYS A 222 1.51 -7.98 19.90
N ASN A 223 2.17 -6.83 19.90
CA ASN A 223 2.05 -5.79 18.89
C ASN A 223 3.12 -5.91 17.80
N ILE A 224 3.94 -6.97 17.79
CA ILE A 224 4.93 -7.19 16.74
C ILE A 224 4.35 -8.00 15.59
N LYS A 225 4.69 -7.59 14.38
CA LYS A 225 4.40 -8.31 13.14
C LYS A 225 5.68 -8.45 12.32
N THR A 226 6.23 -9.65 12.28
CA THR A 226 7.36 -10.00 11.42
C THR A 226 6.89 -10.27 10.00
N ILE A 227 7.57 -9.68 9.03
CA ILE A 227 7.28 -9.76 7.60
C ILE A 227 8.56 -10.18 6.87
N TYR A 228 8.49 -11.22 6.06
CA TYR A 228 9.61 -11.59 5.19
C TYR A 228 9.72 -10.60 4.02
N ASP A 229 10.93 -10.06 3.79
CA ASP A 229 11.24 -9.19 2.66
C ASP A 229 12.48 -9.73 1.91
N PRO A 230 12.33 -10.25 0.68
CA PRO A 230 13.43 -10.84 -0.08
C PRO A 230 14.49 -9.83 -0.52
N ASN A 231 14.20 -8.52 -0.43
CA ASN A 231 15.17 -7.48 -0.78
C ASN A 231 16.14 -7.19 0.36
N ILE A 232 15.91 -7.71 1.57
CA ILE A 232 16.86 -7.58 2.67
C ILE A 232 17.86 -8.72 2.54
N PHE A 233 19.12 -8.38 2.34
CA PHE A 233 20.22 -9.34 2.29
C PHE A 233 20.61 -9.81 3.71
N LYS A 234 20.85 -8.88 4.65
CA LYS A 234 21.20 -9.18 6.05
C LYS A 234 20.64 -8.12 7.00
N GLY A 235 20.31 -8.49 8.23
CA GLY A 235 19.76 -7.57 9.24
C GLY A 235 18.24 -7.45 9.18
N ILE A 236 17.71 -6.36 9.74
CA ILE A 236 16.26 -6.11 9.86
C ILE A 236 15.91 -4.66 9.54
N VAL A 237 14.67 -4.44 9.08
CA VAL A 237 14.09 -3.10 8.95
C VAL A 237 12.88 -2.99 9.86
N ILE A 238 12.88 -2.02 10.77
CA ILE A 238 11.77 -1.78 11.70
C ILE A 238 10.93 -0.62 11.16
N ILE A 239 9.62 -0.82 11.05
CA ILE A 239 8.64 0.20 10.66
C ILE A 239 7.67 0.39 11.82
N TYR A 240 7.59 1.61 12.32
CA TYR A 240 6.74 1.97 13.45
C TYR A 240 6.33 3.44 13.37
N GLN A 241 5.03 3.73 13.54
CA GLN A 241 4.49 5.09 13.58
C GLN A 241 4.92 5.98 12.41
N ASN A 242 4.78 5.49 11.17
CA ASN A 242 5.22 6.16 9.94
C ASN A 242 6.73 6.50 9.88
N LYS A 243 7.56 5.79 10.66
CA LYS A 243 9.02 5.91 10.64
C LYS A 243 9.64 4.58 10.25
N LEU A 244 10.70 4.67 9.45
CA LEU A 244 11.53 3.55 9.03
C LEU A 244 12.88 3.63 9.74
N TYR A 245 13.28 2.53 10.35
CA TYR A 245 14.56 2.35 11.00
C TYR A 245 15.28 1.19 10.30
N ASP A 246 16.30 1.53 9.53
CA ASP A 246 17.04 0.57 8.73
C ASP A 246 18.26 0.07 9.51
N PHE A 247 18.24 -1.21 9.86
CA PHE A 247 19.38 -1.94 10.42
C PHE A 247 19.80 -3.08 9.47
N GLY A 248 19.37 -2.99 8.21
CA GLY A 248 19.58 -4.00 7.19
C GLY A 248 20.57 -3.55 6.11
N LEU A 249 21.09 -4.54 5.40
CA LEU A 249 21.72 -4.38 4.11
C LEU A 249 20.69 -4.84 3.07
N ASN A 250 20.31 -3.95 2.16
CA ASN A 250 19.35 -4.20 1.08
C ASN A 250 20.07 -4.33 -0.27
#